data_AF-A0A7I6GXQ9-F1
#
_entry.id   AF-A0A7I6GXQ9-F1
#
_cell.length_a   1.000
_cell.length_b   1.000
_cell.length_c   1.000
_cell.angle_alpha   90.00
_cell.angle_beta   90.00
_cell.angle_gamma   90.00
#
_symmetry.space_group_name_H-M   'P 1'
#
loop_
_entity.id
_entity.type
_entity.pdbx_description
1 polymer ?
#
loop_
_entity_poly.entity_id
_entity_poly.type
_entity_poly.pdbx_seq_one_letter_code
_entity_poly.pdbx_strand_id
1 'polypeptide(L)'
;MIIKIRNNVNKTFNNLITLEEIIKNNKKNTSSNLIELKHSRLKSYLTKKRTIYQRILKVCWAIELKNKEYYKSNKLRTYSTIEIYNIVNKCLAKDNQKTSIRTLEYDISFLNQILLITTKLKHLGKDNGSFAFYIQNKNLWKHRFTIIQEAIY
;
A
#
# COMPACT_ATOMS: atom_id res chain seq x y z
N MET A 1 14.50 -19.51 18.60
CA MET A 1 15.51 -19.45 17.52
C MET A 1 15.82 -17.99 17.18
N ILE A 2 17.11 -17.63 17.18
CA ILE A 2 17.62 -16.30 16.82
C ILE A 2 18.21 -16.40 15.40
N ILE A 3 17.93 -15.43 14.55
CA ILE A 3 18.38 -15.40 13.15
C ILE A 3 19.21 -14.14 12.95
N LYS A 4 20.40 -14.29 12.36
CA LYS A 4 21.29 -13.18 11.98
C LYS A 4 20.84 -12.60 10.64
N ILE A 5 20.62 -11.27 10.54
CA ILE A 5 20.11 -10.58 9.34
C ILE A 5 21.00 -9.38 8.99
N ARG A 6 21.21 -9.10 7.69
CA ARG A 6 21.95 -7.92 7.20
C ARG A 6 21.14 -6.64 7.43
N ASN A 7 21.84 -5.57 7.83
CA ASN A 7 21.25 -4.28 8.20
C ASN A 7 20.75 -3.40 7.01
N ASN A 8 20.62 -3.97 5.82
CA ASN A 8 20.16 -3.25 4.63
C ASN A 8 19.54 -4.26 3.65
N VAL A 9 18.23 -4.49 3.79
CA VAL A 9 17.46 -5.25 2.81
C VAL A 9 17.11 -4.25 1.73
N ASN A 10 17.94 -4.17 0.69
CA ASN A 10 17.57 -3.44 -0.50
C ASN A 10 18.21 -4.04 -1.75
N LYS A 11 17.39 -4.02 -2.81
CA LYS A 11 17.60 -4.46 -4.20
C LYS A 11 17.22 -5.91 -4.51
N THR A 12 16.11 -6.02 -5.24
CA THR A 12 15.62 -7.17 -6.04
C THR A 12 14.98 -8.32 -5.27
N PHE A 13 13.70 -8.18 -4.90
CA PHE A 13 12.87 -9.30 -4.44
C PHE A 13 11.44 -9.20 -4.99
N ASN A 14 11.22 -9.85 -6.13
CA ASN A 14 9.88 -10.18 -6.62
C ASN A 14 9.36 -11.41 -5.88
N ASN A 15 8.08 -11.37 -5.49
CA ASN A 15 7.34 -12.26 -4.58
C ASN A 15 7.39 -11.90 -3.09
N LEU A 16 6.24 -12.02 -2.42
CA LEU A 16 6.07 -11.84 -0.98
C LEU A 16 7.16 -12.62 -0.24
N ILE A 17 8.18 -11.92 0.25
CA ILE A 17 9.32 -12.55 0.89
C ILE A 17 8.81 -13.41 2.04
N THR A 18 8.98 -14.72 1.91
CA THR A 18 8.60 -15.65 2.96
C THR A 18 9.65 -15.65 4.06
N LEU A 19 9.22 -15.93 5.29
CA LEU A 19 10.11 -16.07 6.44
C LEU A 19 11.21 -17.11 6.16
N GLU A 20 10.88 -18.16 5.42
CA GLU A 20 11.78 -19.24 5.01
C GLU A 20 12.85 -18.77 4.02
N GLU A 21 12.49 -17.94 3.03
CA GLU A 21 13.46 -17.35 2.10
C GLU A 21 14.47 -16.44 2.81
N ILE A 22 14.00 -15.61 3.76
CA ILE A 22 14.90 -14.76 4.56
C ILE A 22 15.88 -15.63 5.36
N ILE A 23 15.39 -16.68 6.01
CA ILE A 23 16.22 -17.60 6.79
C ILE A 23 17.25 -18.29 5.88
N LYS A 24 16.82 -18.80 4.71
CA LYS A 24 17.68 -19.50 3.76
C LYS A 24 18.78 -18.59 3.20
N ASN A 25 18.44 -17.35 2.84
CA ASN A 25 19.39 -16.39 2.30
C ASN A 25 20.37 -15.90 3.36
N ASN A 26 19.92 -15.70 4.60
CA ASN A 26 20.79 -15.29 5.70
C ASN A 26 21.77 -16.39 6.13
N LYS A 27 21.40 -17.67 6.09
CA LYS A 27 22.33 -18.78 6.36
C LYS A 27 23.55 -18.80 5.43
N LYS A 28 23.40 -18.28 4.22
CA LYS A 28 24.48 -18.19 3.22
C LYS A 28 25.34 -16.93 3.36
N ASN A 29 25.01 -16.04 4.30
CA ASN A 29 25.59 -14.72 4.38
C ASN A 29 26.72 -14.69 5.43
N THR A 30 27.96 -14.49 4.99
CA THR A 30 29.17 -14.49 5.83
C THR A 30 29.59 -13.10 6.31
N SER A 31 28.75 -12.08 6.12
CA SER A 31 29.08 -10.71 6.53
C SER A 31 29.29 -10.60 8.05
N SER A 32 30.30 -9.87 8.48
CA SER A 32 30.59 -9.61 9.91
C SER A 32 29.54 -8.73 10.61
N ASN A 33 28.70 -8.02 9.85
CA ASN A 33 27.80 -6.97 10.36
C ASN A 33 26.33 -7.46 10.48
N LEU A 34 26.13 -8.70 10.94
CA LEU A 34 24.79 -9.25 11.10
C LEU A 34 24.19 -8.87 12.44
N ILE A 35 22.91 -8.48 12.44
CA ILE A 35 22.14 -8.25 13.66
C ILE A 35 21.33 -9.50 13.99
N GLU A 36 21.35 -9.89 15.26
CA GLU A 36 20.52 -10.96 15.78
C GLU A 36 19.07 -10.50 15.98
N LEU A 37 18.14 -11.13 15.27
CA LEU A 37 16.71 -10.85 15.38
C LEU A 37 15.98 -12.12 15.84
N LYS A 38 15.12 -11.98 16.84
CA LYS A 38 14.25 -13.09 17.29
C LYS A 38 13.30 -13.47 16.16
N HIS A 39 13.15 -14.76 15.90
CA HIS A 39 12.23 -15.27 14.88
C HIS A 39 10.80 -14.72 15.03
N SER A 40 10.29 -14.60 16.26
CA SER A 40 8.98 -14.02 16.55
C SER A 40 8.86 -12.54 16.12
N ARG A 41 9.92 -11.75 16.31
CA ARG A 41 9.97 -10.34 15.87
C ARG A 41 9.93 -10.26 14.35
N LEU A 42 10.72 -11.08 13.66
CA LEU A 42 10.73 -11.14 12.19
C LEU A 42 9.37 -11.57 11.65
N LYS A 43 8.78 -12.64 12.20
CA LYS A 43 7.44 -13.10 11.82
C LYS A 43 6.39 -12.00 12.00
N SER A 44 6.39 -11.33 13.15
CA SER A 44 5.47 -10.22 13.43
C SER A 44 5.63 -9.06 12.43
N TYR A 45 6.87 -8.67 12.14
CA TYR A 45 7.19 -7.65 11.15
C TYR A 45 6.64 -8.00 9.75
N LEU A 46 6.91 -9.22 9.27
CA LEU A 46 6.44 -9.68 7.96
C LEU A 46 4.91 -9.75 7.89
N THR A 47 4.27 -10.25 8.94
CA THR A 47 2.80 -10.26 9.04
C THR A 47 2.23 -8.85 8.91
N LYS A 48 2.80 -7.87 9.64
CA LYS A 48 2.36 -6.47 9.57
C LYS A 48 2.54 -5.90 8.17
N LYS A 49 3.68 -6.15 7.52
CA LYS A 49 3.95 -5.70 6.15
C LYS A 49 2.97 -6.30 5.14
N ARG A 50 2.66 -7.58 5.27
CA ARG A 50 1.64 -8.26 4.45
C ARG A 50 0.26 -7.66 4.64
N THR A 51 -0.16 -7.38 5.87
CA THR A 51 -1.45 -6.73 6.15
C THR A 51 -1.53 -5.33 5.53
N ILE A 52 -0.44 -4.54 5.63
CA ILE A 52 -0.36 -3.22 4.99
C ILE A 52 -0.46 -3.34 3.47
N TYR A 53 0.31 -4.24 2.85
CA TYR A 53 0.26 -4.49 1.41
C TYR A 53 -1.16 -4.83 0.94
N GLN A 54 -1.81 -5.80 1.59
CA GLN A 54 -3.17 -6.21 1.25
C GLN A 54 -4.19 -5.08 1.38
N ARG A 55 -4.06 -4.22 2.42
CA ARG A 55 -4.93 -3.06 2.60
C ARG A 55 -4.71 -2.03 1.48
N ILE A 56 -3.47 -1.71 1.14
CA ILE A 56 -3.15 -0.78 0.04
C ILE A 56 -3.68 -1.30 -1.31
N LEU A 57 -3.66 -2.61 -1.55
CA LEU A 57 -4.28 -3.19 -2.75
C LEU A 57 -5.80 -2.98 -2.79
N LYS A 58 -6.48 -3.10 -1.65
CA LYS A 58 -7.92 -2.79 -1.53
C LYS A 58 -8.18 -1.29 -1.79
N VAL A 59 -7.31 -0.39 -1.30
CA VAL A 59 -7.36 1.05 -1.63
C VAL A 59 -7.20 1.28 -3.13
N CYS A 60 -6.21 0.64 -3.76
CA CYS A 60 -5.99 0.73 -5.20
C CYS A 60 -7.23 0.30 -5.98
N TRP A 61 -7.84 -0.82 -5.60
CA TRP A 61 -9.06 -1.32 -6.24
C TRP A 61 -10.23 -0.34 -6.11
N ALA A 62 -10.44 0.25 -4.93
CA ALA A 62 -11.48 1.25 -4.72
C ALA A 62 -11.26 2.51 -5.59
N ILE A 63 -10.02 2.99 -5.69
CA ILE A 63 -9.65 4.11 -6.56
C ILE A 63 -9.87 3.75 -8.03
N GLU A 64 -9.55 2.52 -8.45
CA GLU A 64 -9.78 2.05 -9.81
C GLU A 64 -11.26 2.01 -10.19
N LEU A 65 -12.09 1.49 -9.29
CA LEU A 65 -13.54 1.48 -9.47
C LEU A 65 -14.07 2.89 -9.69
N LYS A 66 -13.66 3.84 -8.85
CA LYS A 66 -14.08 5.25 -8.93
C LYS A 66 -13.49 6.00 -10.13
N ASN A 67 -12.26 5.70 -10.54
CA ASN A 67 -11.69 6.26 -11.76
C ASN A 67 -12.45 5.79 -13.01
N LYS A 68 -12.91 4.53 -13.06
CA LYS A 68 -13.76 4.04 -14.15
C LYS A 68 -15.05 4.85 -14.26
N GLU A 69 -15.72 5.13 -13.14
CA GLU A 69 -16.92 6.00 -13.10
C GLU A 69 -16.61 7.44 -13.54
N TYR A 70 -15.51 8.00 -13.04
CA TYR A 70 -15.05 9.35 -13.38
C TYR A 70 -14.81 9.47 -14.89
N TYR A 71 -14.09 8.56 -15.51
CA TYR A 71 -13.83 8.62 -16.96
C TYR A 71 -15.07 8.31 -17.80
N LYS A 72 -15.92 7.34 -17.40
CA LYS A 72 -17.18 7.03 -18.10
C LYS A 72 -18.16 8.19 -18.10
N SER A 73 -18.17 9.00 -17.04
CA SER A 73 -19.02 10.19 -16.93
C SER A 73 -18.43 11.43 -17.61
N ASN A 74 -17.47 11.27 -18.53
CA ASN A 74 -16.72 12.36 -19.13
C ASN A 74 -16.13 13.33 -18.07
N LYS A 75 -15.58 12.77 -16.98
CA LYS A 75 -14.94 13.49 -15.87
C LYS A 75 -15.87 14.34 -15.00
N LEU A 76 -17.19 14.15 -15.10
CA LEU A 76 -18.17 14.90 -14.29
C LEU A 76 -18.39 14.29 -12.90
N ARG A 77 -18.41 12.95 -12.80
CA ARG A 77 -18.66 12.22 -11.55
C ARG A 77 -17.37 12.06 -10.76
N THR A 78 -17.10 13.04 -9.90
CA THR A 78 -16.01 13.01 -8.91
C THR A 78 -16.41 12.22 -7.66
N TYR A 79 -15.44 11.93 -6.79
CA TYR A 79 -15.65 11.16 -5.58
C TYR A 79 -14.71 11.62 -4.47
N SER A 80 -15.03 11.36 -3.21
CA SER A 80 -14.26 11.82 -2.04
C SER A 80 -13.42 10.71 -1.39
N THR A 81 -12.50 11.11 -0.50
CA THR A 81 -11.79 10.20 0.42
C THR A 81 -12.75 9.31 1.22
N ILE A 82 -13.89 9.86 1.65
CA ILE A 82 -14.90 9.15 2.44
C ILE A 82 -15.54 8.01 1.63
N GLU A 83 -15.77 8.21 0.33
CA GLU A 83 -16.27 7.14 -0.52
C GLU A 83 -15.26 5.99 -0.65
N ILE A 84 -13.98 6.31 -0.82
CA ILE A 84 -12.90 5.31 -0.83
C ILE A 84 -12.83 4.57 0.51
N TYR A 85 -12.88 5.31 1.63
CA TYR A 85 -12.93 4.75 2.98
C TYR A 85 -14.05 3.73 3.16
N ASN A 86 -15.26 4.08 2.72
CA ASN A 86 -16.44 3.23 2.85
C ASN A 86 -16.30 1.95 2.00
N ILE A 87 -15.80 2.05 0.78
CA ILE A 87 -15.56 0.89 -0.09
C ILE A 87 -14.50 -0.02 0.53
N VAL A 88 -13.37 0.54 0.98
CA VAL A 88 -12.26 -0.24 1.56
C VAL A 88 -12.69 -0.95 2.83
N ASN A 89 -13.41 -0.28 3.74
CA ASN A 89 -13.88 -0.93 4.97
C ASN A 89 -14.95 -1.99 4.72
N LYS A 90 -15.81 -1.83 3.70
CA LYS A 90 -16.70 -2.93 3.27
C LYS A 90 -15.92 -4.15 2.79
N CYS A 91 -14.79 -3.95 2.10
CA CYS A 91 -13.92 -5.05 1.70
C CYS A 91 -13.18 -5.68 2.89
N LEU A 92 -12.67 -4.88 3.84
CA LEU A 92 -11.96 -5.37 5.01
C LEU A 92 -12.86 -6.12 5.99
N ALA A 93 -14.13 -5.73 6.11
CA ALA A 93 -15.09 -6.38 7.00
C ALA A 93 -15.28 -7.87 6.68
N LYS A 94 -15.12 -8.29 5.41
CA LYS A 94 -15.15 -9.70 5.00
C LYS A 94 -14.02 -10.54 5.63
N ASP A 95 -12.92 -9.88 5.99
CA ASP A 95 -11.75 -10.49 6.63
C ASP A 95 -11.77 -10.23 8.16
N ASN A 96 -12.90 -9.81 8.74
CA ASN A 96 -13.02 -9.33 10.14
C ASN A 96 -12.03 -8.20 10.49
N GLN A 97 -11.73 -7.33 9.51
CA GLN A 97 -10.80 -6.21 9.66
C GLN A 97 -11.49 -4.86 9.47
N LYS A 98 -10.87 -3.81 10.01
CA LYS A 98 -11.26 -2.42 9.80
C LYS A 98 -10.02 -1.53 9.78
N THR A 99 -10.10 -0.41 9.09
CA THR A 99 -9.09 0.64 9.13
C THR A 99 -9.70 1.99 9.46
N SER A 100 -8.93 2.87 10.09
CA SER A 100 -9.34 4.24 10.36
C SER A 100 -9.17 5.12 9.12
N ILE A 101 -9.91 6.24 9.06
CA ILE A 101 -9.76 7.21 7.97
C ILE A 101 -8.33 7.71 7.86
N ARG A 102 -7.67 8.00 8.99
CA ARG A 102 -6.28 8.44 9.05
C ARG A 102 -5.30 7.42 8.46
N THR A 103 -5.54 6.13 8.71
CA THR A 103 -4.68 5.07 8.13
C THR A 103 -4.87 4.98 6.62
N LEU A 104 -6.11 5.11 6.14
CA LEU A 104 -6.41 5.16 4.72
C LEU A 104 -5.76 6.38 4.04
N GLU A 105 -5.77 7.54 4.69
CA GLU A 105 -5.10 8.75 4.21
C GLU A 105 -3.59 8.56 4.10
N TYR A 106 -2.96 7.86 5.04
CA TYR A 106 -1.54 7.49 4.92
C TYR A 106 -1.29 6.55 3.75
N ASP A 107 -2.16 5.54 3.54
CA ASP A 107 -2.04 4.64 2.39
C ASP A 107 -2.19 5.42 1.06
N ILE A 108 -3.10 6.39 0.99
CA ILE A 108 -3.30 7.27 -0.18
C ILE A 108 -2.09 8.18 -0.39
N SER A 109 -1.57 8.78 0.69
CA SER A 109 -0.37 9.62 0.65
C SER A 109 0.83 8.83 0.14
N PHE A 110 1.01 7.59 0.62
CA PHE A 110 2.01 6.66 0.12
C PHE A 110 1.85 6.41 -1.39
N LEU A 111 0.64 6.10 -1.87
CA LEU A 111 0.38 5.89 -3.31
C LEU A 111 0.72 7.12 -4.16
N ASN A 112 0.49 8.33 -3.62
CA ASN A 112 0.86 9.58 -4.27
C ASN A 112 2.38 9.80 -4.29
N GLN A 113 3.08 9.45 -3.20
CA GLN A 113 4.55 9.51 -3.11
C GLN A 113 5.23 8.58 -4.11
N ILE A 114 4.71 7.36 -4.30
CA ILE A 114 5.22 6.40 -5.31
C ILE A 114 4.63 6.62 -6.71
N LEU A 115 3.99 7.78 -6.94
CA LEU A 115 3.51 8.26 -8.24
C LEU A 115 2.46 7.36 -8.93
N LEU A 116 1.82 6.45 -8.19
CA LEU A 116 0.74 5.60 -8.72
C LEU A 116 -0.58 6.38 -8.89
N ILE A 117 -0.77 7.41 -8.08
CA ILE A 117 -1.91 8.31 -8.19
C ILE A 117 -1.45 9.76 -8.14
N THR A 118 -2.33 10.65 -8.54
CA THR A 118 -2.23 12.08 -8.29
C THR A 118 -3.49 12.55 -7.57
N THR A 119 -3.31 13.22 -6.43
CA THR A 119 -4.41 13.91 -5.74
C THR A 119 -4.84 15.15 -6.51
N LYS A 120 -6.15 15.32 -6.68
CA LYS A 120 -6.80 16.51 -7.21
C LYS A 120 -7.76 17.06 -6.16
N LEU A 121 -7.92 18.38 -6.16
CA LEU A 121 -8.90 19.06 -5.33
C LEU A 121 -10.06 19.53 -6.19
N LYS A 122 -11.27 19.39 -5.68
CA LYS A 122 -12.48 19.98 -6.26
C LYS A 122 -13.09 20.95 -5.25
N HIS A 123 -13.13 22.22 -5.63
CA HIS A 123 -13.77 23.28 -4.84
C HIS A 123 -15.28 23.24 -5.00
N LEU A 124 -16.01 23.49 -3.92
CA LEU A 124 -17.48 23.46 -3.87
C LEU A 124 -18.12 24.85 -4.06
N GLY A 125 -17.34 25.81 -4.55
CA GLY A 125 -17.71 27.23 -4.64
C GLY A 125 -16.89 28.08 -3.68
N LYS A 126 -17.09 29.40 -3.75
CA LYS A 126 -16.44 30.36 -2.87
C LYS A 126 -16.87 30.06 -1.42
N ASP A 127 -15.91 29.95 -0.51
CA ASP A 127 -16.10 29.72 0.93
C ASP A 127 -16.79 28.39 1.33
N ASN A 128 -17.07 27.49 0.37
CA ASN A 128 -17.75 26.20 0.61
C ASN A 128 -16.77 25.02 0.82
N GLY A 129 -15.48 25.31 0.96
CA GLY A 129 -14.44 24.29 1.10
C GLY A 129 -14.17 23.48 -0.18
N SER A 130 -13.56 22.32 -0.01
CA SER A 130 -13.15 21.43 -1.10
C SER A 130 -13.08 19.99 -0.63
N PHE A 131 -13.02 19.07 -1.59
CA PHE A 131 -12.66 17.68 -1.31
C PHE A 131 -11.57 17.18 -2.26
N ALA A 132 -10.82 16.20 -1.78
CA ALA A 132 -9.81 15.51 -2.57
C ALA A 132 -10.39 14.30 -3.31
N PHE A 133 -9.93 14.09 -4.53
CA PHE A 133 -10.17 12.89 -5.34
C PHE A 133 -8.87 12.47 -6.04
N TYR A 134 -8.81 11.24 -6.54
CA TYR A 134 -7.54 10.64 -6.96
C TYR A 134 -7.57 10.21 -8.42
N ILE A 135 -6.53 10.51 -9.17
CA ILE A 135 -6.40 10.09 -10.57
C ILE A 135 -5.28 9.06 -10.67
N GLN A 136 -5.55 7.94 -11.35
CA GLN A 136 -4.54 6.91 -11.57
C GLN A 136 -3.50 7.36 -12.59
N ASN A 137 -2.23 7.11 -12.30
CA ASN A 137 -1.17 7.18 -13.31
C ASN A 137 -1.24 5.92 -14.19
N LYS A 138 -1.90 6.02 -15.36
CA LYS A 138 -2.13 4.88 -16.25
C LYS A 138 -0.85 4.15 -16.68
N ASN A 139 0.26 4.87 -16.82
CA ASN A 139 1.52 4.30 -17.26
C ASN A 139 2.11 3.36 -16.20
N LEU A 140 2.05 3.75 -14.93
CA LEU A 140 2.57 2.97 -13.81
C LEU A 140 1.54 2.00 -13.23
N TRP A 141 0.24 2.26 -13.40
CA TRP A 141 -0.84 1.50 -12.74
C TRP A 141 -0.82 0.00 -13.05
N LYS A 142 -0.44 -0.37 -14.29
CA LYS A 142 -0.28 -1.77 -14.70
C LYS A 142 0.78 -2.52 -13.89
N HIS A 143 1.76 -1.79 -13.34
CA HIS A 143 2.87 -2.33 -12.53
C HIS A 143 2.66 -2.14 -11.02
N ARG A 144 1.48 -1.67 -10.58
CA ARG A 144 1.20 -1.30 -9.18
C ARG A 144 1.55 -2.38 -8.16
N PHE A 145 1.29 -3.66 -8.47
CA PHE A 145 1.54 -4.76 -7.53
C PHE A 145 3.03 -4.86 -7.15
N THR A 146 3.90 -4.76 -8.16
CA THR A 146 5.36 -4.77 -8.00
C THR A 146 5.85 -3.50 -7.33
N ILE A 147 5.43 -2.33 -7.82
CA ILE A 147 5.86 -1.02 -7.27
C ILE A 147 5.50 -0.91 -5.77
N ILE A 148 4.28 -1.29 -5.39
CA ILE A 148 3.83 -1.26 -3.99
C ILE A 148 4.64 -2.25 -3.15
N GLN A 149 4.92 -3.44 -3.69
CA GLN A 149 5.69 -4.46 -2.99
C GLN A 149 7.11 -3.96 -2.73
N GLU A 150 7.81 -3.48 -3.75
CA GLU A 150 9.18 -2.95 -3.65
C GLU A 150 9.29 -1.71 -2.74
N ALA A 151 8.24 -0.91 -2.64
CA ALA A 151 8.23 0.26 -1.76
C ALA A 151 7.89 -0.08 -0.29
N ILE A 152 7.30 -1.25 -0.01
CA ILE A 152 6.95 -1.68 1.34
C ILE A 152 8.05 -2.52 2.00
N TYR A 153 8.75 -3.34 1.20
CA TYR A 153 9.78 -4.28 1.64
C TYR A 153 11.18 -3.75 1.37
#